data_AF-A0A969ZFX3-F1
#
_entry.id   AF-A0A969ZFX3-F1
#
_cell.length_a   1.000
_cell.length_b   1.000
_cell.length_c   1.000
_cell.angle_alpha   90.00
_cell.angle_beta   90.00
_cell.angle_gamma   90.00
#
_symmetry.space_group_name_H-M   'P 1'
#
loop_
_entity.id
_entity.type
_entity.pdbx_description
1 polymer ?
#
loop_
_entity_poly.entity_id
_entity_poly.type
_entity_poly.pdbx_seq_one_letter_code
_entity_poly.pdbx_strand_id
1 'polypeptide(L)' 'MINFDEEIKKFHPSLEVDEAEDAIYNNNTTDLTDIMVEMMKESKESR' A
#
# COMPACT_ATOMS: atom_id res chain seq x y z
N MET A 1 -22.34 -27.80 8.36
CA MET A 1 -22.49 -26.37 8.72
C MET A 1 -21.15 -25.92 9.27
N ILE A 2 -20.60 -24.82 8.77
CA ILE A 2 -19.25 -24.36 9.14
C ILE A 2 -19.28 -23.84 10.59
N ASN A 3 -18.27 -24.16 11.40
CA ASN A 3 -18.17 -23.68 12.78
C ASN A 3 -17.48 -22.31 12.81
N PHE A 4 -18.27 -21.24 12.91
CA PHE A 4 -17.77 -19.86 12.90
C PHE A 4 -16.85 -19.54 14.11
N ASP A 5 -17.09 -20.15 15.27
CA ASP A 5 -16.28 -19.90 16.47
C ASP A 5 -14.86 -20.48 16.34
N GLU A 6 -14.72 -21.60 15.64
CA GLU A 6 -13.40 -22.21 15.37
C GLU A 6 -12.63 -21.46 14.29
N GLU A 7 -13.30 -20.98 13.25
CA GLU A 7 -12.67 -20.21 12.16
C GLU A 7 -12.17 -18.84 12.65
N ILE A 8 -12.94 -18.14 13.49
CA ILE A 8 -12.49 -16.88 14.10
C ILE A 8 -11.24 -17.08 14.97
N LYS A 9 -11.13 -18.21 15.67
CA LYS A 9 -9.94 -18.53 16.48
C LYS A 9 -8.71 -18.87 15.64
N LYS A 10 -8.91 -19.42 14.44
CA LYS A 10 -7.83 -19.71 13.47
C LYS A 10 -7.41 -18.47 12.69
N PHE A 11 -8.22 -17.41 12.73
CA PHE A 11 -7.89 -16.13 12.10
C PHE A 11 -6.71 -15.50 12.83
N HIS A 12 -5.53 -15.71 12.27
CA HIS A 12 -4.33 -15.00 12.67
C HIS A 12 -4.06 -13.89 11.65
N PRO A 13 -3.60 -12.71 12.09
CA PRO A 13 -3.03 -11.74 11.16
C PRO A 13 -1.95 -12.44 10.34
N SER A 14 -2.00 -12.33 9.02
CA SER A 14 -0.95 -12.84 8.16
C SER A 14 0.23 -11.87 8.26
N LEU A 15 1.31 -12.29 8.91
CA LEU A 15 2.53 -11.47 9.06
C LEU A 15 3.05 -10.97 7.70
N GLU A 16 2.93 -11.80 6.66
CA GLU A 16 3.29 -11.45 5.27
C GLU A 16 2.43 -10.30 4.69
N VAL A 17 1.17 -10.18 5.11
CA VAL A 17 0.27 -9.11 4.66
C VAL A 17 0.55 -7.83 5.42
N ASP A 18 0.88 -7.93 6.72
CA ASP A 18 1.26 -6.80 7.57
C ASP A 18 2.56 -6.14 7.07
N GLU A 19 3.60 -6.95 6.79
CA GLU A 19 4.86 -6.46 6.22
C GLU A 19 4.67 -5.88 4.79
N ALA A 20 3.80 -6.48 3.98
CA ALA A 20 3.46 -5.95 2.67
C ALA A 20 2.70 -4.62 2.77
N GLU A 21 1.77 -4.49 3.72
CA GLU A 21 1.03 -3.25 3.96
C GLU A 21 1.97 -2.12 4.37
N ASP A 22 2.87 -2.35 5.32
CA ASP A 22 3.86 -1.37 5.76
C ASP A 22 4.82 -0.96 4.63
N ALA A 23 5.25 -1.91 3.79
CA ALA A 23 6.09 -1.63 2.63
C ALA A 23 5.33 -0.80 1.57
N ILE A 24 4.04 -1.07 1.35
CA ILE A 24 3.20 -0.30 0.42
C ILE A 24 2.93 1.10 0.97
N TYR A 25 2.57 1.24 2.26
CA TYR A 25 2.29 2.52 2.89
C TYR A 25 3.51 3.45 2.91
N ASN A 26 4.68 2.93 3.25
CA ASN A 26 5.92 3.70 3.27
C ASN A 26 6.37 4.16 1.87
N ASN A 27 5.93 3.48 0.81
CA ASN A 27 6.21 3.89 -0.58
C ASN A 27 5.26 4.98 -1.10
N ASN A 28 4.07 5.17 -0.49
CA ASN A 28 3.09 6.17 -0.95
C ASN A 28 3.63 7.63 -0.91
N THR A 29 4.46 7.98 0.08
CA THR A 29 5.07 9.32 0.12
C THR A 29 6.05 9.56 -1.04
N THR A 30 6.75 8.52 -1.47
CA THR A 30 7.64 8.57 -2.63
C THR A 30 6.85 8.69 -3.92
N ASP A 31 5.74 7.94 -4.04
CA ASP A 31 4.86 7.98 -5.21
C ASP A 31 4.25 9.38 -5.43
N LEU A 32 3.77 10.02 -4.37
CA LEU A 32 3.23 11.38 -4.46
C LEU A 32 4.29 12.40 -4.87
N THR A 33 5.53 12.25 -4.36
CA THR A 33 6.63 13.12 -4.78
C THR A 33 7.02 12.89 -6.24
N ASP A 34 7.01 11.65 -6.72
CA ASP A 34 7.33 11.33 -8.11
C ASP A 34 6.28 11.91 -9.08
N ILE A 35 4.99 11.80 -8.75
CA ILE A 35 3.90 12.43 -9.51
C ILE A 35 4.09 13.95 -9.56
N MET A 36 4.41 14.61 -8.44
CA MET A 36 4.65 16.06 -8.41
C MET A 36 5.85 16.45 -9.29
N VAL A 37 6.93 15.67 -9.26
CA VAL A 37 8.12 15.91 -10.07
C VAL A 37 7.82 15.74 -11.56
N GLU A 38 7.03 14.74 -11.93
CA GLU A 38 6.60 14.49 -13.31
C GLU A 38 5.75 15.65 -13.84
N MET A 39 4.74 16.09 -13.09
CA MET A 39 3.91 17.25 -13.43
C MET A 39 4.73 18.54 -13.61
N MET A 40 5.76 18.74 -12.78
CA MET A 40 6.68 19.88 -12.90
C MET A 40 7.59 19.80 -14.13
N LYS A 41 7.98 18.58 -14.55
CA LYS A 41 8.78 18.37 -15.77
C LYS A 41 7.94 18.64 -17.01
N GLU A 42 6.74 18.07 -17.11
CA GLU A 42 5.81 18.33 -18.22
C GLU A 42 5.50 19.83 -18.37
N SER A 43 5.28 20.52 -17.24
CA SER A 43 5.04 21.97 -17.22
C SER A 43 6.25 22.81 -17.68
N LYS A 44 7.47 22.27 -17.58
CA LYS A 44 8.71 22.93 -18.04
C LYS A 44 9.04 22.60 -19.49
N GLU A 45 8.73 21.39 -19.96
CA GLU A 45 8.95 20.98 -21.35
C GLU A 45 7.92 21.59 -22.32
N SER A 46 6.72 21.92 -21.85
CA SER A 46 5.69 22.59 -22.65
C SER A 46 5.92 24.11 -22.82
N ARG A 47 7.14 24.62 -22.57
CA ARG A 47 7.49 26.04 -22.56
C ARG A 47 8.62 26.39 -23.52
#